data_AF-A0A834B5K6-F1
#
_entry.id   AF-A0A834B5K6-F1
#
_cell.length_a   1.000
_cell.length_b   1.000
_cell.length_c   1.000
_cell.angle_alpha   90.00
_cell.angle_beta   90.00
_cell.angle_gamma   90.00
#
_symmetry.space_group_name_H-M   'P 1'
#
loop_
_entity.id
_entity.type
_entity.pdbx_description
1 polymer ?
#
loop_
_entity_poly.entity_id
_entity_poly.type
_entity_poly.pdbx_seq_one_letter_code
_entity_poly.pdbx_strand_id
1 'polypeptide(L)'
;MQEDLATDDVMLLDTWDQVFVWVGKDSQEEEKTEALTSAKRYIETDPANRDRRTPITVVKQGSEPPSFVGWFLGWDDNYWSVDPLDRALAELAV
;
A
#
# COMPACT_ATOMS: atom_id res chain seq x y z
N MET A 1 -2.63 -9.66 -2.58
CA MET A 1 -1.68 -10.26 -1.62
C MET A 1 -0.53 -9.28 -1.39
N GLN A 2 0.42 -9.55 -0.48
CA GLN A 2 1.55 -8.64 -0.25
C GLN A 2 2.38 -8.40 -1.52
N GLU A 3 2.42 -9.38 -2.41
CA GLU A 3 3.07 -9.32 -3.72
C GLU A 3 2.51 -8.24 -4.67
N ASP A 4 1.27 -7.77 -4.46
CA ASP A 4 0.68 -6.71 -5.27
C ASP A 4 1.21 -5.32 -4.88
N LEU A 5 1.98 -5.19 -3.79
CA LEU A 5 2.57 -3.93 -3.34
C LEU A 5 3.92 -3.70 -4.05
N ALA A 6 3.86 -3.02 -5.20
CA ALA A 6 5.03 -2.66 -5.99
C ALA A 6 5.87 -1.57 -5.30
N THR A 7 7.18 -1.80 -5.13
CA THR A 7 8.06 -0.96 -4.30
C THR A 7 8.39 0.40 -4.91
N ASP A 8 8.17 0.53 -6.21
CA ASP A 8 8.31 1.74 -7.03
C ASP A 8 7.02 2.57 -7.10
N ASP A 9 5.89 2.06 -6.59
CA ASP A 9 4.59 2.72 -6.68
C ASP A 9 4.02 3.17 -5.32
N VAL A 10 2.92 3.91 -5.39
CA VAL A 10 2.10 4.28 -4.23
C VAL A 10 0.71 3.67 -4.36
N MET A 11 0.29 2.93 -3.33
CA MET A 11 -0.93 2.12 -3.34
C MET A 11 -1.97 2.69 -2.37
N LEU A 12 -3.26 2.57 -2.73
CA LEU A 12 -4.39 2.93 -1.86
C LEU A 12 -5.09 1.66 -1.39
N LEU A 13 -5.19 1.49 -0.07
CA LEU A 13 -6.00 0.44 0.56
C LEU A 13 -7.18 1.09 1.28
N ASP A 14 -8.37 0.87 0.74
CA ASP A 14 -9.60 1.35 1.33
C ASP A 14 -10.25 0.30 2.24
N THR A 15 -10.47 0.65 3.51
CA THR A 15 -11.03 -0.23 4.54
C THR A 15 -12.41 0.20 5.04
N TRP A 16 -13.07 1.12 4.32
CA TRP A 16 -14.33 1.77 4.72
C TRP A 16 -14.23 2.71 5.94
N ASP A 17 -13.60 2.30 7.03
CA ASP A 17 -13.39 3.16 8.19
C ASP A 17 -12.24 4.15 7.98
N GLN A 18 -11.24 3.76 7.19
CA GLN A 18 -10.10 4.60 6.83
C GLN A 18 -9.51 4.24 5.47
N VAL A 19 -8.73 5.15 4.90
CA VAL A 19 -7.95 4.90 3.69
C VAL A 19 -6.47 4.91 4.04
N PHE A 20 -5.77 3.83 3.72
CA PHE A 20 -4.32 3.75 3.84
C PHE A 20 -3.66 4.13 2.52
N VAL A 21 -2.62 4.94 2.59
CA VAL A 21 -1.73 5.27 1.47
C VAL A 21 -0.41 4.56 1.74
N TRP A 22 -0.18 3.43 1.09
CA TRP A 22 1.07 2.69 1.20
C TRP A 22 2.08 3.23 0.20
N VAL A 23 3.26 3.61 0.68
CA VAL A 23 4.30 4.27 -0.07
C VAL A 23 5.49 3.32 -0.22
N GLY A 24 5.76 2.89 -1.45
CA GLY A 24 6.91 2.10 -1.80
C GLY A 24 8.23 2.81 -1.50
N LYS A 25 9.26 2.07 -1.15
CA LYS A 25 10.59 2.60 -0.80
C LYS A 25 11.24 3.32 -1.96
N ASP A 26 11.00 2.85 -3.18
CA ASP A 26 11.59 3.35 -4.43
C ASP A 26 10.66 4.36 -5.14
N SER A 27 9.48 4.63 -4.56
CA SER A 27 8.53 5.63 -5.09
C SER A 27 9.05 7.07 -4.99
N GLN A 28 8.66 7.88 -5.96
CA GLN A 28 9.08 9.28 -6.09
C GLN A 28 8.35 10.17 -5.07
N GLU A 29 9.00 11.27 -4.68
CA GLU A 29 8.41 12.20 -3.70
C GLU A 29 7.17 12.94 -4.25
N GLU A 30 7.14 13.15 -5.56
CA GLU A 30 5.97 13.68 -6.29
C GLU A 30 4.78 12.73 -6.16
N GLU A 31 4.97 11.43 -6.40
CA GLU A 31 3.93 10.40 -6.29
C GLU A 31 3.35 10.32 -4.87
N LYS A 32 4.16 10.54 -3.83
CA LYS A 32 3.68 10.59 -2.43
C LYS A 32 2.71 11.73 -2.19
N THR A 33 3.04 12.90 -2.75
CA THR A 33 2.22 14.12 -2.62
C THR A 33 0.94 13.99 -3.44
N GLU A 34 1.06 13.43 -4.65
CA GLU A 34 -0.08 13.14 -5.51
C GLU A 34 -0.98 12.07 -4.91
N ALA A 35 -0.45 11.02 -4.29
CA ALA A 35 -1.24 9.96 -3.70
C ALA A 35 -2.12 10.44 -2.54
N LEU A 36 -1.61 11.36 -1.70
CA LEU A 36 -2.44 12.00 -0.67
C LEU A 36 -3.58 12.83 -1.28
N THR A 37 -3.29 13.54 -2.37
CA THR A 37 -4.29 14.33 -3.09
C THR A 37 -5.33 13.44 -3.76
N SER A 38 -4.87 12.34 -4.37
CA SER A 38 -5.69 11.32 -5.01
C SER A 38 -6.57 10.59 -4.00
N ALA A 39 -6.05 10.25 -2.81
CA ALA A 39 -6.83 9.64 -1.73
C ALA A 39 -7.96 10.57 -1.23
N LYS A 40 -7.66 11.87 -1.06
CA LYS A 40 -8.69 12.86 -0.71
C LYS A 40 -9.75 12.96 -1.80
N ARG A 41 -9.32 13.08 -3.06
CA ARG A 41 -10.22 13.14 -4.20
C ARG A 41 -11.08 11.88 -4.31
N TYR A 42 -10.50 10.71 -4.08
CA TYR A 42 -11.19 9.43 -4.08
C TYR A 42 -12.36 9.45 -3.09
N ILE A 43 -12.11 9.85 -1.84
CA ILE A 43 -13.15 10.01 -0.80
C ILE A 43 -14.20 11.04 -1.20
N GLU A 44 -13.79 12.18 -1.77
CA GLU A 44 -14.72 13.25 -2.19
C GLU A 44 -15.63 12.84 -3.36
N THR A 45 -15.13 11.99 -4.25
CA THR A 45 -15.87 11.51 -5.44
C THR A 45 -16.65 10.22 -5.19
N ASP A 46 -16.60 9.67 -3.98
CA ASP A 46 -17.24 8.42 -3.63
C ASP A 46 -18.79 8.54 -3.74
N PRO A 47 -19.44 7.74 -4.60
CA PRO A 47 -20.90 7.78 -4.79
C PRO A 47 -21.68 7.26 -3.57
N ALA A 48 -21.03 6.55 -2.65
CA ALA A 48 -21.64 6.04 -1.43
C ALA A 48 -21.87 7.13 -0.35
N ASN A 49 -21.53 8.39 -0.65
CA ASN A 49 -21.67 9.53 0.25
C ASN A 49 -20.99 9.28 1.61
N ARG A 50 -19.81 8.68 1.55
CA ARG A 50 -18.98 8.38 2.71
C ARG A 50 -18.55 9.67 3.41
N ASP A 51 -18.26 9.57 4.71
CA ASP A 51 -17.84 10.75 5.47
C ASP A 51 -16.53 11.29 4.89
N ARG A 52 -16.54 12.56 4.47
CA ARG A 52 -15.35 13.28 3.98
C ARG A 52 -14.26 13.41 5.05
N ARG A 53 -14.61 13.14 6.31
CA ARG A 53 -13.69 13.08 7.46
C ARG A 53 -13.03 11.72 7.62
N THR A 54 -13.23 10.79 6.69
CA THR A 54 -12.53 9.51 6.66
C THR A 54 -11.03 9.76 6.80
N PRO A 55 -10.38 9.21 7.85
CA PRO A 55 -8.97 9.44 8.08
C PRO A 55 -8.13 8.78 6.98
N ILE A 56 -7.11 9.50 6.54
CA ILE A 56 -6.12 9.01 5.58
C ILE A 56 -4.82 8.75 6.37
N THR A 57 -4.33 7.52 6.34
CA THR A 57 -3.11 7.11 7.05
C THR A 57 -2.02 6.78 6.05
N VAL A 58 -0.88 7.47 6.13
CA VAL A 58 0.28 7.14 5.30
C VAL A 58 1.08 6.03 5.95
N VAL A 59 1.36 4.99 5.17
CA VAL A 59 2.14 3.81 5.55
C VAL A 59 3.36 3.76 4.64
N LYS A 60 4.54 3.49 5.19
CA LYS A 60 5.78 3.35 4.42
C LYS A 60 6.17 1.89 4.36
N GLN A 61 6.73 1.48 3.22
CA GLN A 61 7.29 0.15 3.05
C GLN A 61 8.30 -0.19 4.17
N GLY A 62 8.14 -1.35 4.79
CA GLY A 62 8.98 -1.83 5.90
C GLY A 62 8.69 -1.16 7.24
N SER A 63 7.61 -0.39 7.34
CA SER A 63 7.13 0.22 8.58
C SER A 63 5.60 0.18 8.65
N GLU A 64 5.03 -0.93 8.16
CA GLU A 64 3.60 -1.16 8.12
C GLU A 64 3.03 -1.41 9.53
N PRO A 65 1.99 -0.67 9.95
CA PRO A 65 1.34 -0.92 11.23
C PRO A 65 0.56 -2.25 11.20
N PRO A 66 0.33 -2.89 12.37
CA PRO A 66 -0.51 -4.09 12.48
C PRO A 66 -1.91 -3.93 11.86
N SER A 67 -2.47 -2.71 11.89
CA SER A 67 -3.77 -2.39 11.28
C SER A 67 -3.77 -2.40 9.75
N PHE A 68 -2.61 -2.34 9.10
CA PHE A 68 -2.45 -2.45 7.65
C PHE A 68 -2.17 -3.90 7.24
N VAL A 69 -1.14 -4.51 7.84
CA VAL A 69 -0.71 -5.88 7.50
C VAL A 69 -1.81 -6.92 7.74
N GLY A 70 -2.70 -6.69 8.71
CA GLY A 70 -3.83 -7.57 9.02
C GLY A 70 -4.84 -7.72 7.87
N TRP A 71 -4.82 -6.85 6.86
CA TRP A 71 -5.67 -6.98 5.67
C TRP A 71 -5.11 -7.96 4.62
N PHE A 72 -3.83 -8.33 4.72
CA PHE A 72 -3.17 -9.23 3.81
C PHE A 72 -3.00 -10.60 4.48
N LEU A 73 -3.71 -11.61 3.96
CA LEU A 73 -3.52 -12.99 4.40
C LEU A 73 -2.12 -13.47 4.00
N GLY A 74 -1.35 -13.96 4.98
CA GLY A 74 -0.01 -14.50 4.73
C GLY A 74 1.08 -13.43 4.60
N TRP A 75 0.94 -12.30 5.30
CA TRP A 75 1.98 -11.27 5.36
C TRP A 75 3.30 -11.82 5.88
N ASP A 76 4.40 -11.54 5.17
CA ASP A 76 5.76 -11.86 5.56
C ASP A 76 6.57 -10.56 5.75
N ASP A 77 7.00 -10.30 6.98
CA ASP A 77 7.80 -9.12 7.33
C ASP A 77 9.17 -9.12 6.62
N ASN A 78 9.65 -10.28 6.18
CA ASN A 78 10.90 -10.44 5.46
C ASN A 78 10.70 -10.52 3.94
N TYR A 79 9.48 -10.29 3.42
CA TYR A 79 9.18 -10.40 2.00
C TYR A 79 10.14 -9.60 1.11
N TRP A 80 10.45 -8.36 1.52
CA TRP A 80 11.37 -7.46 0.80
C TRP A 80 12.82 -7.53 1.27
N SER A 81 13.17 -8.51 2.13
CA SER A 81 14.57 -8.76 2.50
C SER A 81 15.37 -9.41 1.36
N VAL A 82 14.67 -10.08 0.45
CA VAL A 82 15.17 -10.67 -0.79
C VAL A 82 14.38 -10.06 -1.94
N ASP A 83 15.03 -9.78 -3.06
CA ASP A 83 14.34 -9.27 -4.23
C ASP A 83 13.22 -10.25 -4.66
N PRO A 84 11.97 -9.80 -4.82
CA PRO A 84 10.87 -10.68 -5.22
C PRO A 84 11.12 -11.41 -6.55
N LEU A 85 11.84 -10.77 -7.48
CA LEU A 85 12.23 -11.36 -8.75
C LEU A 85 13.27 -12.46 -8.55
N ASP A 86 14.26 -12.25 -7.68
CA ASP A 86 15.25 -13.28 -7.35
C ASP A 86 14.59 -14.51 -6.70
N ARG A 87 13.61 -14.29 -5.82
CA ARG A 87 12.84 -15.37 -5.19
C ARG A 87 12.02 -16.14 -6.23
N ALA A 88 11.31 -15.45 -7.12
CA ALA A 88 10.54 -16.08 -8.18
C ALA A 88 11.42 -16.87 -9.16
N LEU A 89 12.60 -16.34 -9.50
CA LEU A 89 13.60 -17.03 -10.32
C LEU A 89 14.13 -18.30 -9.63
N ALA A 90 14.35 -18.26 -8.32
CA ALA A 90 14.79 -19.43 -7.55
C ALA A 90 13.74 -20.55 -7.53
N GLU A 91 12.44 -20.23 -7.49
CA GLU A 91 11.36 -21.22 -7.56
C GLU A 91 11.23 -21.87 -8.94
N LEU A 92 11.50 -21.12 -10.02
CA LEU A 92 11.48 -21.65 -11.40
C LEU A 92 12.72 -22.49 -11.75
N ALA A 93 13.79 -22.39 -10.95
CA ALA A 93 15.03 -23.13 -11.16
C ALA A 93 15.02 -24.56 -10.57
N VAL A 94 13.88 -25.01 -10.01
CA VAL A 94 13.68 -26.34 -9.39
C VAL A 94 12.92 -27.28 -10.31
#